data_AF-A0A0K8RLT9-F1
#
_entry.id   AF-A0A0K8RLT9-F1
#
_cell.length_a   1.000
_cell.length_b   1.000
_cell.length_c   1.000
_cell.angle_alpha   90.00
_cell.angle_beta   90.00
_cell.angle_gamma   90.00
#
_symmetry.space_group_name_H-M   'P 1'
#
loop_
_entity.id
_entity.type
_entity.pdbx_description
1 polymer ?
#
loop_
_entity_poly.entity_id
_entity_poly.type
_entity_poly.pdbx_seq_one_letter_code
_entity_poly.pdbx_strand_id
1 'polypeptide(L)'
;MNGEKLLHIDDKLTLRLEKSSVVAENLVVSTLNVDGQVDTLVDGREVEKDIYHDKSQMAAVSVTEQDGAVEVSGALSHTLRIAPLPLMGRSEDGRIANDN
;
A
#
# COMPACT_ATOMS: atom_id res chain seq x y z
N MET A 1 19.96 4.33 -11.54
CA MET A 1 18.82 5.24 -11.70
C MET A 1 17.96 5.04 -10.46
N ASN A 2 17.83 6.05 -9.61
CA ASN A 2 16.92 5.97 -8.47
C ASN A 2 15.51 6.06 -9.08
N GLY A 3 14.84 4.91 -9.20
CA GLY A 3 13.55 4.80 -9.87
C GLY A 3 12.47 5.46 -9.05
N GLU A 4 12.31 6.77 -9.22
CA GLU A 4 11.20 7.52 -8.64
C GLU A 4 9.88 7.03 -9.27
N LYS A 5 8.93 6.59 -8.44
CA LYS A 5 7.57 6.26 -8.88
C LYS A 5 6.69 7.49 -8.70
N LEU A 6 5.81 7.76 -9.65
CA LEU A 6 4.78 8.78 -9.53
C LEU A 6 3.43 8.09 -9.43
N LEU A 7 2.67 8.39 -8.38
CA LEU A 7 1.30 7.90 -8.22
C LEU A 7 0.35 9.08 -8.39
N HIS A 8 -0.33 9.10 -9.54
CA HIS A 8 -1.38 10.07 -9.83
C HIS A 8 -2.73 9.50 -9.38
N ILE A 9 -3.42 10.20 -8.48
CA ILE A 9 -4.68 9.74 -7.87
C ILE A 9 -5.84 10.51 -8.47
N ASP A 10 -5.74 11.83 -8.50
CA ASP A 10 -6.66 12.74 -9.17
C ASP A 10 -5.93 14.03 -9.57
N ASP A 11 -6.66 14.97 -10.17
CA ASP A 11 -6.13 16.27 -10.63
C ASP A 11 -5.48 17.11 -9.53
N LYS A 12 -5.78 16.83 -8.25
CA LYS A 12 -5.31 17.58 -7.09
C LYS A 12 -4.21 16.86 -6.33
N LEU A 13 -4.08 15.54 -6.47
CA LEU A 13 -3.18 14.72 -5.68
C LEU A 13 -2.32 13.81 -6.57
N THR A 14 -1.01 14.09 -6.55
CA THR A 14 0.03 13.23 -7.11
C THR A 14 1.12 13.04 -6.07
N LEU A 15 1.46 11.79 -5.79
CA LEU A 15 2.56 11.44 -4.88
C LEU A 15 3.85 11.21 -5.65
N ARG A 16 4.94 11.76 -5.13
CA ARG A 16 6.32 11.49 -5.55
C ARG A 16 6.90 10.47 -4.59
N LEU A 17 6.97 9.22 -5.04
CA LEU A 17 7.27 8.08 -4.20
C LEU A 17 8.77 7.82 -4.16
N GLU A 18 9.34 8.02 -2.98
CA GLU A 18 10.69 7.60 -2.61
C GLU A 18 10.63 6.22 -1.95
N LYS A 19 11.62 5.36 -2.21
CA LYS A 19 11.73 4.07 -1.53
C LYS A 19 11.97 4.30 -0.04
N SER A 20 11.13 3.71 0.80
CA SER A 20 11.39 3.72 2.24
C SER A 20 12.63 2.88 2.56
N SER A 21 13.46 3.36 3.47
CA SER A 21 14.73 2.72 3.89
C SER A 21 14.84 2.59 5.42
N VAL A 22 13.71 2.63 6.14
CA VAL A 22 13.64 2.88 7.59
C VAL A 22 12.71 1.89 8.29
N VAL A 23 12.61 0.65 7.81
CA VAL A 23 11.96 -0.41 8.61
C VAL A 23 13.02 -1.11 9.44
N ALA A 24 12.79 -1.21 10.75
CA ALA A 24 13.65 -2.01 11.63
C ALA A 24 13.75 -3.44 11.10
N GLU A 25 14.92 -4.08 11.15
CA GLU A 25 15.14 -5.43 10.59
C GLU A 25 14.12 -6.46 11.10
N ASN A 26 13.67 -6.31 12.34
CA ASN A 26 12.65 -7.15 12.96
C ASN A 26 11.49 -6.27 13.43
N LEU A 27 10.28 -6.56 12.95
CA LEU A 27 9.07 -5.84 13.32
C LEU A 27 8.10 -6.80 14.02
N VAL A 28 7.43 -6.32 15.07
CA VAL A 28 6.37 -7.07 15.76
C VAL A 28 5.02 -6.52 15.31
N VAL A 29 4.23 -7.36 14.64
CA VAL A 29 2.85 -7.06 14.28
C VAL A 29 1.93 -7.66 15.34
N SER A 30 1.23 -6.79 16.06
CA SER A 30 0.24 -7.17 17.06
C SER A 30 -1.17 -7.12 16.45
N THR A 31 -1.84 -8.26 16.37
CA THR A 31 -3.23 -8.36 15.93
C THR A 31 -4.12 -8.56 17.14
N LEU A 32 -5.10 -7.66 17.34
CA LEU A 32 -6.08 -7.79 18.40
C LEU A 32 -7.36 -8.44 17.85
N ASN A 33 -7.67 -9.63 18.33
CA ASN A 33 -8.87 -10.38 17.98
C ASN A 33 -9.75 -10.62 19.24
N VAL A 34 -10.94 -11.20 19.05
CA VAL A 34 -11.84 -11.59 20.14
C VAL A 34 -11.19 -12.52 21.18
N ASP A 35 -10.22 -13.32 20.74
CA ASP A 35 -9.49 -14.29 21.59
C ASP A 35 -8.24 -13.68 22.27
N GLY A 36 -7.96 -12.39 22.04
CA GLY A 36 -6.81 -11.68 22.60
C GLY A 36 -5.84 -11.14 21.56
N GLN A 37 -4.66 -10.73 22.03
CA GLN A 37 -3.59 -10.19 21.20
C GLN A 37 -2.67 -11.32 20.72
N VAL A 38 -2.39 -11.35 19.42
CA VAL A 38 -1.41 -12.24 18.80
C VAL A 38 -0.28 -11.39 18.23
N ASP A 39 0.94 -11.65 18.70
CA ASP A 39 2.15 -10.98 18.22
C ASP A 39 2.90 -11.86 17.22
N THR A 40 3.19 -11.32 16.05
CA THR A 40 3.94 -12.00 14.98
C THR A 40 5.22 -11.24 14.69
N LEU A 41 6.35 -11.95 14.72
CA LEU A 41 7.63 -11.40 14.26
C LEU A 41 7.69 -11.47 12.73
N VAL A 42 7.92 -10.33 12.09
CA VAL A 42 8.05 -10.22 10.64
C VAL A 42 9.41 -9.61 10.27
N ASP A 43 9.98 -10.06 9.17
CA ASP A 43 11.20 -9.47 8.61
C ASP A 43 10.84 -8.09 8.03
N GLY A 44 11.36 -7.04 8.66
CA GLY A 44 11.06 -5.67 8.26
C GLY A 44 11.59 -5.33 6.87
N ARG A 45 12.62 -6.04 6.38
CA ARG A 45 13.15 -5.85 5.03
C ARG A 45 12.17 -6.35 3.97
N GLU A 46 11.48 -7.44 4.26
CA GLU A 46 10.40 -7.96 3.40
C GLU A 46 9.19 -7.03 3.38
N VAL A 47 8.92 -6.31 4.47
CA VAL A 47 7.87 -5.29 4.50
C VAL A 47 8.32 -4.05 3.72
N GLU A 48 9.55 -3.58 3.94
CA GLU A 48 10.09 -2.37 3.32
C GLU A 48 10.14 -2.43 1.78
N LYS A 49 10.36 -3.62 1.22
CA LYS A 49 10.55 -3.82 -0.23
C LYS A 49 9.43 -3.29 -1.10
N ASP A 50 8.22 -3.13 -0.54
CA ASP A 50 7.04 -2.62 -1.24
C ASP A 50 6.56 -1.27 -0.71
N ILE A 51 7.18 -0.74 0.36
CA ILE A 51 6.80 0.54 0.97
C ILE A 51 7.51 1.72 0.31
N TYR A 52 6.75 2.78 0.07
CA TYR A 52 7.19 4.06 -0.44
C TYR A 52 6.61 5.20 0.38
N HIS A 53 7.28 6.34 0.38
CA HIS A 53 6.80 7.54 1.05
C HIS A 53 6.88 8.78 0.17
N ASP A 54 6.01 9.75 0.44
CA ASP A 54 6.11 11.12 -0.03
C ASP A 54 6.11 12.03 1.20
N LYS A 55 7.28 12.59 1.53
CA LYS A 55 7.45 13.46 2.70
C LYS A 55 6.65 14.75 2.58
N SER A 56 6.44 15.26 1.37
CA SER A 56 5.71 16.51 1.13
C SER A 56 4.21 16.36 1.44
N GLN A 57 3.65 15.20 1.15
CA GLN A 57 2.25 14.87 1.42
C GLN A 57 2.06 14.15 2.77
N MET A 58 3.15 13.82 3.46
CA MET A 58 3.14 12.95 4.64
C MET A 58 2.46 11.60 4.35
N ALA A 59 2.70 11.07 3.15
CA ALA A 59 2.09 9.84 2.65
C ALA A 59 3.04 8.65 2.82
N ALA A 60 2.45 7.48 3.06
CA ALA A 60 3.14 6.20 3.11
C ALA A 60 2.24 5.13 2.49
N VAL A 61 2.71 4.52 1.40
CA VAL A 61 1.94 3.57 0.60
C VAL A 61 2.74 2.29 0.36
N SER A 62 2.04 1.16 0.36
CA SER A 62 2.52 -0.10 -0.20
C SER A 62 2.12 -0.18 -1.67
N VAL A 63 3.07 -0.52 -2.53
CA VAL A 63 2.85 -0.74 -3.96
C VAL A 63 3.35 -2.13 -4.31
N THR A 64 2.43 -3.04 -4.61
CA THR A 64 2.74 -4.40 -5.04
C THR A 64 2.36 -4.60 -6.50
N GLU A 65 3.18 -5.34 -7.23
CA GLU A 65 2.95 -5.67 -8.63
C GLU A 65 2.77 -7.20 -8.72
N GLN A 66 1.60 -7.64 -9.18
CA GLN A 66 1.29 -9.06 -9.35
C GLN A 66 0.55 -9.26 -10.67
N ASP A 67 1.02 -10.20 -11.49
CA ASP A 67 0.38 -10.58 -12.77
C ASP A 67 0.14 -9.38 -13.72
N GLY A 68 1.03 -8.39 -13.69
CA GLY A 68 0.91 -7.16 -14.47
C GLY A 68 -0.10 -6.14 -13.94
N ALA A 69 -0.78 -6.46 -12.83
CA ALA A 69 -1.61 -5.52 -12.08
C ALA A 69 -0.81 -4.86 -10.95
N VAL A 70 -1.12 -3.59 -10.70
CA VAL A 70 -0.56 -2.83 -9.58
C VAL A 70 -1.63 -2.67 -8.52
N GLU A 71 -1.34 -3.09 -7.29
CA GLU A 71 -2.16 -2.81 -6.13
C GLU A 71 -1.49 -1.76 -5.25
N VAL A 72 -2.27 -0.79 -4.80
CA VAL A 72 -1.80 0.30 -3.94
C VAL A 72 -2.70 0.40 -2.72
N SER A 73 -2.07 0.44 -1.54
CA SER A 73 -2.75 0.65 -0.27
C SER A 73 -1.92 1.55 0.65
N GLY A 74 -2.56 2.29 1.55
CA GLY A 74 -1.86 3.06 2.58
C GLY A 74 -2.42 4.45 2.81
N ALA A 75 -1.64 5.27 3.51
CA ALA A 75 -2.00 6.64 3.86
C ALA A 75 -1.54 7.60 2.75
N LEU A 76 -2.48 8.44 2.30
CA LEU A 76 -2.23 9.50 1.33
C LEU A 76 -1.96 10.85 2.02
N SER A 77 -2.46 11.00 3.25
CA SER A 77 -2.21 12.13 4.14
C SER A 77 -2.58 11.73 5.58
N HIS A 78 -2.62 12.69 6.50
CA HIS A 78 -3.10 12.47 7.88
C HIS A 78 -4.61 12.16 7.97
N THR A 79 -5.40 12.41 6.92
CA THR A 79 -6.86 12.18 6.89
C THR A 79 -7.32 11.27 5.76
N LEU A 80 -6.48 11.06 4.74
CA LEU A 80 -6.85 10.34 3.52
C LEU A 80 -6.06 9.03 3.41
N ARG A 81 -6.75 7.97 2.96
CA ARG A 81 -6.15 6.66 2.69
C ARG A 81 -6.65 6.10 1.37
N ILE A 82 -5.84 5.26 0.76
CA ILE A 82 -6.19 4.41 -0.38
C ILE A 82 -6.22 2.95 0.07
N ALA A 83 -7.20 2.20 -0.41
CA ALA A 83 -7.34 0.78 -0.15
C ALA A 83 -7.81 0.06 -1.41
N PRO A 84 -7.45 -1.22 -1.60
CA PRO A 84 -7.96 -2.02 -2.70
C PRO A 84 -9.48 -2.12 -2.59
N LEU A 85 -10.15 -2.13 -3.75
CA LEU A 85 -11.58 -2.43 -3.77
C LEU A 85 -11.78 -3.87 -3.27
N PRO A 86 -12.71 -4.12 -2.32
CA PRO A 86 -13.00 -5.46 -1.85
C PRO A 86 -13.42 -6.32 -3.04
N LEU A 87 -12.73 -7.45 -3.22
CA LEU A 87 -12.94 -8.38 -4.32
C LEU A 87 -14.31 -9.09 -4.17
N MET A 88 -15.41 -8.41 -4.44
CA MET A 88 -16.59 -9.11 -4.95
C MET A 88 -16.29 -9.46 -6.40
N GLY A 89 -15.68 -10.63 -6.60
CA GLY A 89 -15.52 -11.30 -7.89
C GLY A 89 -14.98 -10.44 -9.03
N ARG A 90 -13.67 -10.13 -9.05
CA ARG A 90 -13.02 -9.79 -10.32
C ARG A 90 -12.97 -11.06 -11.18
N SER A 91 -13.84 -11.16 -12.18
CA SER A 91 -13.57 -12.02 -13.33
C SER A 91 -12.26 -11.56 -13.99
N GLU A 92 -11.48 -12.50 -14.48
CA GLU A 92 -10.11 -12.35 -15.01
C GLU A 92 -9.97 -11.35 -16.18
N ASP A 93 -11.07 -10.78 -16.68
CA ASP A 93 -11.12 -10.00 -17.93
C ASP A 93 -11.27 -8.48 -17.77
N GLY A 94 -10.94 -7.91 -16.61
CA GLY A 94 -10.71 -6.45 -16.48
C GLY A 94 -11.87 -5.53 -16.89
N ARG A 95 -13.08 -6.06 -17.06
CA ARG A 95 -14.28 -5.31 -17.41
C ARG A 95 -15.22 -5.32 -16.22
N ILE A 96 -15.13 -4.28 -15.42
CA ILE A 96 -16.19 -3.91 -14.48
C ILE A 96 -17.41 -3.52 -15.34
N ALA A 97 -18.38 -4.42 -15.44
CA ALA A 97 -19.72 -4.07 -15.90
C ALA A 97 -20.46 -3.42 -14.71
N ASN A 98 -20.83 -2.16 -14.88
CA ASN A 98 -21.77 -1.49 -14.00
C ASN A 98 -23.17 -2.02 -14.32
N ASP A 99 -23.84 -2.64 -13.35
CA ASP A 99 -25.28 -2.90 -13.45
C ASP A 99 -26.08 -1.96 -12.53
N ASN A 100 -27.18 -1.53 -13.14
CA ASN A 100 -28.10 -0.43 -12.83
C ASN A 100 -28.92 -0.59 -11.54
#